data_AF-A0A537HAD5-F1
#
_entry.id   AF-A0A537HAD5-F1
#
_cell.length_a   1.000
_cell.length_b   1.000
_cell.length_c   1.000
_cell.angle_alpha   90.00
_cell.angle_beta   90.00
_cell.angle_gamma   90.00
#
_symmetry.space_group_name_H-M   'P 1'
#
loop_
_entity.id
_entity.type
_entity.pdbx_description
1 polymer ?
#
loop_
_entity_poly.entity_id
_entity_poly.type
_entity_poly.pdbx_seq_one_letter_code
_entity_poly.pdbx_strand_id
1 'polypeptide(L)'
;MRYAVALYMSSVLGSGVLVLPGLAAQIAGPASLLAWLLLSLASYPLAYTFASLSARKPESGGVYSFARESFGLQMADAVGWLFIVWYVTGAPVVTVIA
;
A
#
# COMPACT_ATOMS: atom_id res chain seq x y z
N MET A 1 -12.04 -15.56 5.27
CA MET A 1 -11.61 -14.15 5.10
C MET A 1 -10.83 -13.59 6.29
N ARG A 2 -11.29 -13.69 7.55
CA ARG A 2 -10.58 -13.09 8.72
C ARG A 2 -9.11 -13.50 8.83
N TYR A 3 -8.79 -14.78 8.60
CA TYR A 3 -7.41 -15.27 8.60
C TYR A 3 -6.55 -14.71 7.44
N ALA A 4 -7.15 -14.52 6.26
CA ALA A 4 -6.45 -13.94 5.12
C ALA A 4 -6.12 -12.45 5.36
N VAL A 5 -7.04 -11.72 5.98
CA VAL A 5 -6.79 -10.32 6.39
C VAL A 5 -5.67 -10.26 7.45
N ALA A 6 -5.67 -11.17 8.42
CA ALA A 6 -4.61 -11.24 9.43
C ALA A 6 -3.24 -11.57 8.80
N LEU A 7 -3.19 -12.53 7.88
CA LEU A 7 -1.97 -12.88 7.14
C LEU A 7 -1.47 -11.69 6.32
N TYR A 8 -2.36 -11.00 5.61
CA TYR A 8 -2.02 -9.81 4.84
C TYR A 8 -1.52 -8.68 5.73
N MET A 9 -2.19 -8.39 6.85
CA MET A 9 -1.72 -7.40 7.83
C MET A 9 -0.32 -7.75 8.34
N SER A 10 -0.05 -9.02 8.64
CA SER A 10 1.28 -9.44 9.08
C SER A 10 2.36 -9.24 8.00
N SER A 11 2.01 -9.49 6.73
CA SER A 11 2.91 -9.25 5.60
C SER A 11 3.19 -7.76 5.36
N VAL A 12 2.18 -6.90 5.56
CA VAL A 12 2.32 -5.45 5.36
C VAL A 12 3.10 -4.81 6.51
N LEU A 13 2.85 -5.24 7.76
CA LEU A 13 3.56 -4.73 8.92
C LEU A 13 5.05 -5.11 8.86
N GLY A 14 5.37 -6.37 8.53
CA GLY A 14 6.72 -6.82 8.21
C GLY A 14 7.84 -6.26 9.09
N SER A 15 9.04 -6.10 8.52
CA SER A 15 10.14 -5.36 9.17
C SER A 15 9.98 -3.84 9.05
N GLY A 16 9.24 -3.35 8.05
CA GLY A 16 9.13 -1.93 7.74
C GLY A 16 8.53 -1.09 8.88
N VAL A 17 7.50 -1.59 9.57
CA VAL A 17 6.88 -0.87 10.71
C VAL A 17 7.83 -0.74 11.91
N LEU A 18 8.86 -1.57 12.02
CA LEU A 18 9.84 -1.46 13.11
C LEU A 18 10.89 -0.38 12.81
N VAL A 19 11.25 -0.20 11.54
CA VAL A 19 12.33 0.71 11.11
C VAL A 19 11.80 2.12 10.78
N LEU A 20 10.65 2.22 10.11
CA LEU A 20 10.10 3.48 9.60
C LEU A 20 9.79 4.52 10.70
N PRO A 21 9.19 4.18 11.86
CA PRO A 21 8.96 5.16 12.91
C PRO A 21 10.25 5.72 13.49
N GLY A 22 11.29 4.89 13.64
CA GLY A 22 12.61 5.31 14.09
C GLY A 22 13.27 6.28 13.12
N LEU A 23 13.22 5.98 11.81
CA LEU A 23 13.68 6.90 10.76
C LEU A 23 12.90 8.21 10.74
N ALA A 24 11.57 8.14 10.81
CA ALA A 24 10.71 9.32 10.83
C ALA A 24 11.01 10.20 12.06
N ALA A 25 11.22 9.60 13.23
CA ALA A 25 11.60 10.31 14.45
C ALA A 25 13.00 10.93 14.36
N GLN A 26 13.96 10.29 13.70
CA GLN A 26 15.30 10.87 13.50
C GLN A 26 15.27 12.07 12.55
N ILE A 27 14.46 12.02 11.49
CA ILE A 27 14.39 13.10 10.48
C ILE A 27 13.52 14.27 10.97
N ALA A 28 12.35 13.98 11.54
CA ALA A 28 11.34 14.99 11.90
C ALA A 28 11.23 15.26 13.41
N GLY A 29 11.93 14.51 14.26
CA GLY A 29 11.84 14.66 15.71
C GLY A 29 10.42 14.38 16.24
N PRO A 30 9.91 15.16 17.22
CA PRO A 30 8.56 14.99 17.76
C PRO A 30 7.45 15.26 16.72
N ALA A 31 7.75 15.96 15.61
CA ALA A 31 6.80 16.15 14.51
C ALA A 31 6.54 14.87 13.69
N SER A 32 7.31 13.79 13.91
CA SER A 32 7.08 12.49 13.30
C SER A 32 5.66 11.93 13.56
N LEU A 33 5.09 12.21 14.73
CA LEU A 33 3.71 11.84 15.05
C LEU A 33 2.70 12.53 14.12
N LEU A 34 2.93 13.82 13.81
CA LEU A 34 2.09 14.55 12.86
C LEU A 34 2.26 14.00 11.44
N ALA A 35 3.49 13.64 11.04
CA ALA A 35 3.73 13.02 9.75
C ALA A 35 2.99 11.68 9.60
N TRP A 36 3.01 10.83 10.62
CA TRP A 36 2.25 9.57 10.65
C TRP A 36 0.75 9.78 10.62
N LEU A 37 0.25 10.79 11.35
CA LEU A 37 -1.16 11.13 11.38
C LEU A 37 -1.64 11.61 10.01
N LEU A 38 -0.89 12.52 9.37
CA LEU A 38 -1.19 12.99 8.01
C LEU A 38 -1.11 11.86 6.98
N LEU A 39 -0.10 11.00 7.07
CA LEU A 39 0.02 9.83 6.19
C LEU A 39 -1.17 8.88 6.33
N SER A 40 -1.59 8.61 7.56
CA SER A 40 -2.74 7.76 7.85
C SER A 40 -4.04 8.37 7.32
N LEU A 41 -4.22 9.68 7.53
CA LEU A 41 -5.40 10.41 7.05
C LEU A 41 -5.46 10.45 5.53
N ALA A 42 -4.33 10.66 4.86
CA ALA A 42 -4.22 10.64 3.40
C ALA A 42 -4.45 9.24 2.80
N SER A 43 -4.03 8.19 3.52
CA SER A 43 -4.18 6.80 3.08
C SER A 43 -5.61 6.26 3.28
N TYR A 44 -6.35 6.80 4.26
CA TYR A 44 -7.72 6.39 4.56
C TYR A 44 -8.70 6.43 3.37
N PRO A 45 -8.83 7.53 2.61
CA PRO A 45 -9.74 7.57 1.46
C PRO A 45 -9.36 6.56 0.38
N LEU A 46 -8.06 6.34 0.13
CA LEU A 46 -7.60 5.31 -0.81
C LEU A 46 -8.01 3.91 -0.34
N ALA A 47 -7.77 3.58 0.93
CA ALA A 47 -8.18 2.31 1.52
C ALA A 47 -9.70 2.11 1.46
N TYR A 48 -10.46 3.18 1.72
CA TYR A 48 -11.92 3.16 1.62
C TYR A 48 -12.40 2.89 0.19
N THR A 49 -11.80 3.54 -0.81
CA THR A 49 -12.12 3.30 -2.22
C THR A 49 -11.86 1.84 -2.60
N PHE A 50 -10.69 1.30 -2.28
CA PHE A 50 -10.38 -0.11 -2.56
C PHE A 50 -11.29 -1.08 -1.80
N ALA A 51 -11.62 -0.80 -0.55
CA ALA A 51 -12.57 -1.60 0.23
C ALA A 51 -13.97 -1.58 -0.40
N SER A 52 -14.44 -0.41 -0.85
CA SER A 52 -15.75 -0.25 -1.48
C SER A 52 -15.83 -0.97 -2.84
N LEU A 53 -14.77 -0.90 -3.65
CA LEU A 53 -14.68 -1.60 -4.93
C LEU A 53 -14.62 -3.11 -4.71
N SER A 54 -13.80 -3.58 -3.77
CA SER A 54 -13.68 -5.01 -3.45
C SER A 54 -14.98 -5.60 -2.89
N ALA A 55 -15.77 -4.82 -2.16
CA ALA A 55 -17.07 -5.24 -1.66
C ALA A 55 -18.13 -5.34 -2.78
N ARG A 56 -18.07 -4.45 -3.78
CA ARG A 56 -18.98 -4.46 -4.94
C ARG A 56 -18.60 -5.52 -5.98
N LYS A 57 -17.30 -5.76 -6.13
CA LYS A 57 -16.72 -6.67 -7.13
C LYS A 57 -15.69 -7.58 -6.46
N PRO A 58 -16.13 -8.73 -5.90
CA PRO A 58 -15.24 -9.70 -5.25
C PRO A 58 -14.39 -10.52 -6.25
N GLU A 59 -14.30 -10.09 -7.50
CA GLU A 59 -13.62 -10.79 -8.58
C GLU A 59 -12.09 -10.65 -8.41
N SER A 60 -11.36 -11.74 -8.67
CA SER A 60 -9.96 -11.97 -8.26
C SER A 60 -8.89 -11.12 -8.95
N GLY A 61 -9.29 -10.07 -9.68
CA GLY A 61 -8.40 -9.32 -10.56
C GLY A 61 -7.68 -8.11 -9.95
N GLY A 62 -8.01 -7.73 -8.71
CA GLY A 62 -7.32 -6.66 -7.97
C GLY A 62 -7.30 -5.29 -8.68
N VAL A 63 -6.27 -4.48 -8.39
CA VAL A 63 -6.14 -3.11 -8.90
C VAL A 63 -6.10 -3.05 -10.44
N TYR A 64 -5.46 -4.03 -11.09
CA TYR A 64 -5.41 -4.13 -12.54
C TYR A 64 -6.80 -4.31 -13.15
N SER A 65 -7.62 -5.20 -12.58
CA SER A 65 -8.97 -5.44 -13.08
C SER A 65 -9.89 -4.23 -12.85
N PHE A 66 -9.77 -3.56 -11.70
CA PHE A 66 -10.50 -2.32 -11.45
C PHE A 66 -10.12 -1.22 -12.45
N ALA A 67 -8.83 -1.08 -12.77
CA ALA A 67 -8.34 -0.14 -13.76
C ALA A 67 -8.81 -0.48 -15.18
N ARG A 68 -8.79 -1.77 -15.55
CA ARG A 68 -9.21 -2.26 -16.87
C ARG A 68 -10.68 -1.97 -17.14
N GLU A 69 -11.53 -2.17 -16.13
CA GLU A 69 -12.97 -1.99 -16.28
C GLU A 69 -13.38 -0.50 -16.27
N SER A 70 -12.69 0.32 -15.49
CA SER A 70 -13.04 1.75 -15.34
C SER A 70 -12.37 2.67 -16.37
N PHE A 71 -11.14 2.33 -16.80
CA PHE A 71 -10.29 3.20 -17.64
C PHE A 71 -9.78 2.52 -18.92
N GLY A 72 -10.08 1.24 -19.14
CA GLY A 72 -9.64 0.48 -20.31
C GLY A 72 -8.26 -0.16 -20.16
N LEU A 73 -7.85 -0.90 -21.20
CA LEU A 73 -6.63 -1.73 -21.21
C LEU A 73 -5.33 -0.93 -21.06
N GLN A 74 -5.21 0.23 -21.72
CA GLN A 74 -3.97 1.02 -21.69
C GLN A 74 -3.62 1.50 -20.26
N MET A 75 -4.62 1.98 -19.52
CA MET A 75 -4.44 2.41 -18.14
C MET A 75 -4.18 1.22 -17.22
N ALA A 76 -4.86 0.09 -17.45
CA ALA A 76 -4.62 -1.14 -16.70
C ALA A 76 -3.18 -1.62 -16.86
N ASP A 77 -2.65 -1.66 -18.08
CA ASP A 77 -1.28 -2.09 -18.36
C ASP A 77 -0.27 -1.13 -17.71
N ALA A 78 -0.49 0.19 -17.81
CA ALA A 78 0.35 1.17 -17.11
C ALA A 78 0.37 0.94 -15.59
N VAL A 79 -0.81 0.72 -14.98
CA VAL A 79 -0.92 0.42 -13.55
C VAL A 79 -0.26 -0.91 -13.20
N GLY A 80 -0.41 -1.94 -14.04
CA GLY A 80 0.25 -3.23 -13.86
C GLY A 80 1.78 -3.11 -13.88
N TRP A 81 2.33 -2.39 -14.85
CA TRP A 81 3.76 -2.10 -14.93
C TRP A 81 4.26 -1.30 -13.73
N LEU A 82 3.52 -0.26 -13.31
CA LEU A 82 3.83 0.50 -12.10
C LEU A 82 3.84 -0.39 -10.85
N PHE A 83 2.89 -1.31 -10.72
CA PHE A 83 2.82 -2.22 -9.59
C PHE A 83 4.02 -3.17 -9.54
N ILE A 84 4.43 -3.70 -10.70
CA ILE A 84 5.63 -4.55 -10.82
C ILE A 84 6.88 -3.76 -10.44
N VAL A 85 7.05 -2.54 -10.98
CA VAL A 85 8.20 -1.68 -10.65
C VAL A 85 8.24 -1.37 -9.16
N TRP A 86 7.09 -1.03 -8.57
CA TRP A 86 6.99 -0.73 -7.14
C TRP A 86 7.36 -1.96 -6.29
N TYR A 87 6.87 -3.15 -6.63
CA TYR A 87 7.19 -4.37 -5.91
C TYR A 87 8.68 -4.74 -6.01
N VAL A 88 9.26 -4.63 -7.20
CA VAL A 88 10.68 -4.92 -7.45
C VAL A 88 11.60 -3.92 -6.75
N THR A 89 11.22 -2.64 -6.70
CA THR A 89 12.02 -1.59 -6.04
C THR A 89 11.83 -1.56 -4.52
N GLY A 90 10.66 -1.97 -4.01
CA GLY A 90 10.39 -2.00 -2.58
C GLY A 90 11.28 -2.96 -1.80
N ALA A 91 11.57 -4.14 -2.34
CA ALA A 91 12.43 -5.13 -1.67
C ALA A 91 13.88 -4.61 -1.44
N PRO A 92 14.58 -4.05 -2.43
CA PRO A 92 15.88 -3.40 -2.24
C PRO A 92 15.84 -2.25 -1.23
N VAL A 93 14.81 -1.39 -1.25
CA VAL A 93 14.72 -0.25 -0.33
C VAL A 93 14.73 -0.72 1.12
N VAL A 94 13.99 -1.78 1.43
CA VAL A 94 13.96 -2.36 2.78
C VAL A 94 15.34 -2.89 3.20
N THR A 95 16.11 -3.50 2.28
CA THR A 95 17.47 -3.99 2.59
C THR A 95 18.51 -2.89 2.82
N VAL A 96 18.24 -1.66 2.37
CA VAL A 96 19.15 -0.52 2.59
C VAL A 96 18.90 0.16 3.93
N ILE A 97 17.67 0.11 4.44
CA ILE A 97 17.27 0.76 5.70
C ILE A 97 17.25 -0.17 6.92
N ALA A 98 17.19 -1.49 6.71
CA ALA A 98 17.24 -2.53 7.76
C ALA A 98 18.68 -2.96 8.04
#